data_AF-A0A7D7MCB4-F1
#
_entry.id   AF-A0A7D7MCB4-F1
#
_cell.length_a   1.000
_cell.length_b   1.000
_cell.length_c   1.000
_cell.angle_alpha   90.00
_cell.angle_beta   90.00
_cell.angle_gamma   90.00
#
_symmetry.space_group_name_H-M   'P 1'
#
loop_
_entity.id
_entity.type
_entity.pdbx_description
1 polymer ?
#
loop_
_entity_poly.entity_id
_entity_poly.type
_entity_poly.pdbx_seq_one_letter_code
_entity_poly.pdbx_strand_id
1 'polypeptide(L)'
;MKEWRVKDSNAIANFYYFTMEHDEREGPILAFIKESENKWHLFSIWQEFKHEETITTDILLKAVDRYLTELEETLIKRFDIQYSDFIKL
;
A
#
# COMPACT_ATOMS: atom_id res chain seq x y z
N MET A 1 3.49 -16.90 -6.12
CA MET A 1 3.74 -15.63 -5.41
C MET A 1 3.85 -14.56 -6.50
N LYS A 2 3.08 -13.46 -6.47
CA LYS A 2 3.13 -12.45 -7.55
C LYS A 2 4.53 -11.81 -7.61
N GLU A 3 5.06 -11.61 -8.81
CA GLU A 3 6.48 -11.27 -9.06
C GLU A 3 6.93 -9.92 -8.46
N TRP A 4 5.99 -9.02 -8.18
CA TRP A 4 6.27 -7.72 -7.53
C TRP A 4 6.59 -7.83 -6.02
N ARG A 5 6.35 -8.99 -5.39
CA ARG A 5 6.58 -9.18 -3.95
C ARG A 5 8.03 -9.58 -3.68
N VAL A 6 8.92 -8.61 -3.62
CA VAL A 6 10.30 -8.84 -3.19
C VAL A 6 10.37 -8.69 -1.67
N LYS A 7 10.80 -9.74 -0.96
CA LYS A 7 11.08 -9.66 0.47
C LYS A 7 12.39 -8.90 0.64
N ASP A 8 12.30 -7.63 0.99
CA ASP A 8 13.46 -6.84 1.41
C ASP A 8 13.73 -7.10 2.90
N SER A 9 14.83 -7.79 3.18
CA SER A 9 15.27 -8.12 4.54
C SER A 9 15.77 -6.91 5.34
N ASN A 10 16.04 -5.78 4.67
CA ASN A 10 16.43 -4.52 5.27
C ASN A 10 15.28 -3.48 5.29
N ALA A 11 14.07 -3.88 4.88
CA ALA A 11 12.94 -2.97 4.77
C ALA A 11 12.62 -2.32 6.13
N ILE A 12 12.42 -1.01 6.07
CA ILE A 12 12.09 -0.14 7.19
C ILE A 12 10.90 -0.73 7.97
N ALA A 13 10.98 -0.73 9.30
CA ALA A 13 9.93 -1.25 10.16
C ALA A 13 8.57 -0.55 9.92
N ASN A 14 8.58 0.73 9.56
CA ASN A 14 7.38 1.54 9.32
C ASN A 14 7.47 2.23 7.95
N PHE A 15 6.33 2.42 7.30
CA PHE A 15 6.21 3.21 6.08
C PHE A 15 5.45 4.50 6.38
N TYR A 16 5.97 5.64 5.91
CA TYR A 16 5.34 6.94 6.03
C TYR A 16 5.33 7.63 4.68
N TYR A 17 4.19 8.17 4.29
CA TYR A 17 4.03 8.94 3.06
C TYR A 17 3.58 10.37 3.39
N PHE A 18 4.29 11.32 2.78
CA PHE A 18 4.06 12.76 2.89
C PHE A 18 3.90 13.33 1.47
N THR A 19 3.10 14.38 1.32
CA THR A 19 2.97 15.13 0.06
C THR A 19 3.46 16.55 0.29
N MET A 20 3.91 17.21 -0.79
CA MET A 20 4.36 18.61 -0.73
C MET A 20 3.25 19.61 -0.35
N GLU A 21 1.99 19.22 -0.51
CA GLU A 21 0.83 20.08 -0.25
C GLU A 21 0.40 20.10 1.22
N HIS A 22 1.06 19.29 2.06
CA HIS A 22 0.72 19.14 3.47
C HIS A 22 1.90 19.55 4.36
N ASP A 23 1.62 20.28 5.43
CA ASP A 23 2.63 20.62 6.43
C ASP A 23 3.09 19.33 7.11
N GLU A 24 4.37 19.00 7.02
CA GLU A 24 4.95 17.82 7.69
C GLU A 24 4.75 17.86 9.21
N ARG A 25 4.49 19.05 9.79
CA ARG A 25 4.16 19.22 11.21
C ARG A 25 2.82 18.62 11.61
N GLU A 26 1.90 18.44 10.67
CA GLU A 26 0.61 17.78 10.90
C GLU A 26 0.73 16.25 10.85
N GLY A 27 1.88 15.73 10.42
CA GLY A 27 2.18 14.29 10.36
C GLY A 27 2.02 13.69 8.96
N PRO A 28 2.26 12.37 8.81
CA PRO A 28 2.17 11.67 7.54
C PRO A 28 0.73 11.55 7.05
N ILE A 29 0.50 11.74 5.76
CA ILE A 29 -0.81 11.56 5.13
C ILE A 29 -1.23 10.09 5.14
N LEU A 30 -0.27 9.17 5.08
CA LEU A 30 -0.48 7.73 5.20
C LEU A 30 0.69 7.12 5.97
N ALA A 31 0.39 6.30 6.96
CA ALA A 31 1.38 5.57 7.74
C ALA A 31 0.99 4.10 7.91
N PHE A 32 1.94 3.20 7.66
CA PHE A 32 1.88 1.80 8.08
C PHE A 32 2.92 1.60 9.17
N ILE A 33 2.46 1.37 10.39
CA ILE A 33 3.31 1.23 11.57
C ILE A 33 3.30 -0.24 11.96
N LYS A 34 4.47 -0.89 11.96
CA LYS A 34 4.59 -2.28 12.37
C LYS A 34 4.56 -2.37 13.88
N GLU A 35 3.59 -3.13 14.38
CA GLU A 35 3.49 -3.43 15.81
C GLU A 35 4.18 -4.77 16.14
N SER A 36 4.07 -5.75 15.24
CA SER A 36 4.74 -7.04 15.36
C SER A 36 4.99 -7.65 13.97
N GLU A 37 5.57 -8.85 13.89
CA GLU A 37 5.95 -9.49 12.63
C GLU A 37 4.81 -9.54 11.59
N ASN A 38 3.57 -9.69 12.05
CA ASN A 38 2.39 -9.84 11.20
C ASN A 38 1.28 -8.84 11.50
N LYS A 39 1.54 -7.77 12.26
CA LYS A 39 0.50 -6.78 12.63
C LYS A 39 0.95 -5.37 12.33
N TRP A 40 0.04 -4.61 11.72
CA TRP A 40 0.26 -3.26 11.25
C TRP A 40 -0.88 -2.35 11.72
N HIS A 41 -0.53 -1.16 12.19
CA HIS A 41 -1.48 -0.07 12.33
C HIS A 41 -1.46 0.79 11.06
N LEU A 42 -2.65 1.12 10.58
CA LEU A 42 -2.86 2.00 9.43
C LEU A 42 -3.48 3.30 9.89
N PHE A 43 -2.88 4.40 9.45
CA PHE A 43 -3.34 5.75 9.74
C PHE A 43 -3.30 6.59 8.46
N SER A 44 -4.36 7.37 8.22
CA SER A 44 -4.36 8.42 7.21
C SER A 44 -5.01 9.69 7.78
N ILE A 45 -4.50 10.85 7.40
CA ILE A 45 -5.06 12.17 7.78
C ILE A 45 -6.13 12.61 6.77
N TRP A 46 -5.95 12.30 5.49
CA TRP A 46 -6.83 12.75 4.41
C TRP A 46 -8.06 11.88 4.20
N GLN A 47 -7.93 10.59 4.49
CA GLN A 47 -9.11 9.78 4.76
C GLN A 47 -9.35 9.94 6.25
N GLU A 48 -10.55 10.34 6.69
CA GLU A 48 -10.95 10.34 8.12
C GLU A 48 -11.04 8.89 8.67
N PHE A 49 -10.02 8.08 8.38
CA PHE A 49 -9.95 6.66 8.58
C PHE A 49 -8.80 6.38 9.53
N LYS A 50 -9.15 6.21 10.80
CA LYS A 50 -8.27 5.63 11.80
C LYS A 50 -8.73 4.19 12.01
N HIS A 51 -7.94 3.23 11.53
CA HIS A 51 -8.21 1.84 11.87
C HIS A 51 -7.84 1.63 13.35
N GLU A 52 -8.84 1.49 14.22
CA GLU A 52 -8.61 1.32 15.66
C GLU A 52 -7.90 -0.02 15.97
N GLU A 53 -8.10 -1.03 15.13
CA GLU A 53 -7.46 -2.33 15.27
C GLU A 53 -6.22 -2.51 14.37
N THR A 54 -5.48 -3.59 14.63
CA THR A 54 -4.32 -3.97 13.83
C THR A 54 -4.73 -4.82 12.63
N ILE A 55 -4.12 -4.55 11.48
CA ILE A 55 -4.33 -5.30 10.24
C ILE A 55 -3.20 -6.30 10.09
N THR A 56 -3.55 -7.54 9.71
CA THR A 56 -2.52 -8.55 9.46
C THR A 56 -1.86 -8.38 8.10
N THR A 57 -0.59 -8.80 7.97
CA THR A 57 0.11 -8.77 6.68
C THR A 57 -0.66 -9.52 5.58
N ASP A 58 -1.32 -10.64 5.91
CA ASP A 58 -2.14 -11.40 4.95
C ASP A 58 -3.32 -10.58 4.41
N ILE A 59 -4.05 -9.90 5.29
CA ILE A 59 -5.18 -9.05 4.90
C ILE A 59 -4.70 -7.90 4.01
N LEU A 60 -3.60 -7.26 4.40
CA LEU A 60 -3.00 -6.15 3.65
C LEU A 60 -2.59 -6.59 2.23
N LEU A 61 -1.92 -7.75 2.12
CA LEU A 61 -1.50 -8.31 0.84
C LEU A 61 -2.70 -8.69 -0.05
N LYS A 62 -3.77 -9.23 0.54
CA LYS A 62 -5.02 -9.53 -0.19
C LYS A 62 -5.70 -8.26 -0.70
N ALA A 63 -5.71 -7.18 0.09
CA ALA A 63 -6.28 -5.91 -0.32
C ALA A 63 -5.51 -5.30 -1.50
N VAL A 64 -4.17 -5.30 -1.43
CA VAL A 64 -3.31 -4.84 -2.53
C VAL A 64 -3.49 -5.71 -3.77
N ASP A 65 -3.56 -7.04 -3.62
CA ASP A 65 -3.80 -7.94 -4.75
C ASP A 65 -5.10 -7.65 -5.47
N ARG A 66 -6.17 -7.42 -4.70
CA ARG A 66 -7.49 -7.11 -5.23
C ARG A 66 -7.46 -5.79 -6.00
N TYR A 67 -6.87 -4.75 -5.39
CA TYR A 67 -6.74 -3.44 -6.04
C TYR A 67 -5.97 -3.54 -7.37
N LEU A 68 -4.84 -4.23 -7.39
CA LEU A 68 -4.02 -4.41 -8.59
C LEU A 68 -4.74 -5.18 -9.69
N THR A 69 -5.56 -6.18 -9.33
CA THR A 69 -6.39 -6.92 -10.29
C THR A 69 -7.48 -6.02 -10.87
N GLU A 70 -8.21 -5.29 -10.02
CA GLU A 70 -9.28 -4.37 -10.46
C GLU A 70 -8.72 -3.22 -11.33
N LEU A 71 -7.51 -2.76 -11.02
CA LEU A 71 -6.79 -1.77 -11.81
C LEU A 71 -6.41 -2.31 -13.19
N GLU A 72 -5.84 -3.52 -13.28
CA GLU A 72 -5.46 -4.16 -14.56
C GLU A 72 -6.70 -4.31 -15.45
N GLU A 73 -7.78 -4.84 -14.89
CA GLU A 73 -9.04 -4.98 -15.64
C GLU A 73 -9.56 -3.65 -16.15
N THR A 74 -9.47 -2.59 -15.35
CA THR A 74 -9.94 -1.26 -15.74
C THR A 74 -9.08 -0.67 -16.85
N LEU A 75 -7.76 -0.84 -16.76
CA LEU A 75 -6.81 -0.33 -17.74
C LEU A 75 -6.97 -1.03 -19.10
N ILE A 76 -7.11 -2.35 -19.09
CA ILE A 76 -7.37 -3.13 -20.31
C ILE A 76 -8.72 -2.70 -20.92
N LYS A 77 -9.81 -2.72 -20.14
CA LYS A 77 -11.17 -2.48 -20.66
C LYS A 77 -11.38 -1.07 -21.19
N ARG A 78 -10.72 -0.06 -20.62
CA ARG A 78 -10.98 1.35 -20.94
C ARG A 78 -9.92 1.99 -21.83
N PHE A 79 -8.69 1.52 -21.73
CA PHE A 79 -7.55 2.20 -22.35
C PHE A 79 -6.72 1.26 -23.23
N ASP A 80 -7.04 -0.04 -23.28
CA ASP A 80 -6.23 -1.06 -23.98
C ASP A 80 -4.77 -1.06 -23.48
N ILE A 81 -4.59 -0.74 -22.20
CA ILE A 81 -3.29 -0.74 -21.52
C ILE A 81 -3.22 -1.96 -20.64
N GLN A 82 -2.23 -2.82 -20.89
CA GLN A 82 -1.87 -3.92 -20.01
C GLN A 82 -0.65 -3.49 -19.19
N TYR A 83 -0.84 -3.10 -17.91
CA TYR A 83 0.27 -2.52 -17.14
C TYR A 83 1.33 -3.56 -16.78
N SER A 84 0.94 -4.84 -16.72
CA SER A 84 1.87 -5.96 -16.58
C SER A 84 2.98 -5.96 -17.64
N ASP A 85 2.76 -5.39 -18.83
CA ASP A 85 3.79 -5.25 -19.87
C ASP A 85 4.91 -4.26 -19.52
N PHE A 86 4.64 -3.33 -18.59
CA PHE A 86 5.58 -2.30 -18.14
C PHE A 86 6.33 -2.70 -16.88
N ILE A 87 5.93 -3.79 -16.21
CA ILE A 87 6.68 -4.40 -15.12
C ILE A 87 7.80 -5.25 -15.75
N LYS A 88 8.83 -4.58 -16.27
CA LYS A 88 10.07 -5.25 -16.69
C LYS A 88 10.97 -5.47 -15.47
N LEU A 89 11.38 -6.74 -15.32
CA LEU A 89 12.44 -7.25 -14.44
C LEU A 89 13.74 -6.47 -14.57
#